data_AF-A0AA37WJP8-F1
#
_entry.id   AF-A0AA37WJP8-F1
#
_cell.length_a   1.000
_cell.length_b   1.000
_cell.length_c   1.000
_cell.angle_alpha   90.00
_cell.angle_beta   90.00
_cell.angle_gamma   90.00
#
_symmetry.space_group_name_H-M   'P 1'
#
loop_
_entity.id
_entity.type
_entity.pdbx_description
1 polymer ?
#
loop_
_entity_poly.entity_id
_entity_poly.type
_entity_poly.pdbx_seq_one_letter_code
_entity_poly.pdbx_strand_id
1 'polypeptide(L)' 'MTGREFIKFIGKRGIPLSCIATRLNCKLATLRALEKVEAVPKHYVTMFVSAFQDSLSEQDLRVLTQ' A
#
# COMPACT_ATOMS: atom_id res chain seq x y z
N MET A 1 -10.51 -2.00 -2.75
CA MET A 1 -9.59 -2.30 -3.88
C MET A 1 -8.97 -3.71 -3.82
N THR A 2 -8.56 -4.25 -4.98
CA THR A 2 -7.81 -5.51 -5.08
C THR A 2 -6.35 -5.36 -4.65
N GLY A 3 -5.71 -6.49 -4.36
CA GLY A 3 -4.28 -6.60 -4.10
C GLY A 3 -3.38 -5.95 -5.14
N ARG A 4 -3.62 -6.29 -6.41
CA ARG A 4 -2.86 -5.79 -7.55
C ARG A 4 -3.01 -4.28 -7.72
N GLU A 5 -4.22 -3.75 -7.52
CA GLU A 5 -4.47 -2.30 -7.59
C GLU A 5 -3.72 -1.56 -6.49
N PHE A 6 -3.74 -2.07 -5.25
CA PHE A 6 -3.00 -1.50 -4.13
C PHE A 6 -1.50 -1.46 -4.39
N ILE A 7 -0.91 -2.59 -4.83
CA ILE A 7 0.54 -2.64 -5.09
C ILE A 7 0.94 -1.73 -6.25
N LYS A 8 0.11 -1.66 -7.31
CA LYS A 8 0.30 -0.71 -8.40
C LYS A 8 0.19 0.75 -7.92
N PHE A 9 -0.75 1.03 -7.03
CA PHE A 9 -0.96 2.36 -6.47
C PHE A 9 0.25 2.82 -5.65
N ILE A 10 0.71 2.01 -4.70
CA ILE A 10 1.85 2.38 -3.84
C ILE A 10 3.17 2.42 -4.63
N GLY A 11 3.32 1.59 -5.67
CA GLY A 11 4.52 1.55 -6.52
C GLY A 11 4.65 2.71 -7.51
N LYS A 12 3.54 3.35 -7.91
CA LYS A 12 3.54 4.51 -8.85
C LYS A 12 4.27 5.74 -8.34
N ARG A 13 4.58 5.79 -7.04
CA ARG A 13 5.20 6.93 -6.36
C ARG A 13 6.71 7.05 -6.59
N GLY A 14 7.30 6.21 -7.45
CA GLY A 14 8.74 6.17 -7.69
C GLY A 14 9.55 5.58 -6.52
N ILE A 15 8.86 5.03 -5.52
CA ILE A 15 9.47 4.41 -4.34
C ILE A 15 9.53 2.89 -4.58
N PRO A 16 10.71 2.27 -4.48
CA PRO A 16 10.83 0.81 -4.58
C PRO A 16 9.96 0.10 -3.55
N LEU A 17 9.32 -1.00 -3.96
CA LEU A 17 8.45 -1.79 -3.07
C LEU A 17 9.19 -2.29 -1.81
N SER A 18 10.51 -2.52 -1.92
CA SER A 18 11.38 -2.86 -0.79
C SER A 18 11.44 -1.75 0.25
N CYS A 19 11.57 -0.49 -0.17
CA CYS A 19 11.59 0.66 0.74
C CYS A 19 10.24 0.83 1.43
N ILE A 20 9.14 0.59 0.71
CA ILE A 20 7.80 0.59 1.30
C ILE A 20 7.70 -0.53 2.35
N ALA A 21 8.17 -1.73 2.05
CA ALA A 21 8.20 -2.84 3.00
C ALA A 21 8.93 -2.47 4.29
N THR A 22 10.13 -1.87 4.16
CA THR A 22 10.91 -1.39 5.29
C THR A 22 10.14 -0.35 6.12
N ARG A 23 9.51 0.63 5.48
CA ARG A 23 8.75 1.69 6.16
C ARG A 23 7.47 1.17 6.83
N LEU A 24 6.86 0.12 6.30
CA LEU A 24 5.74 -0.60 6.91
C LEU A 24 6.17 -1.65 7.94
N ASN A 25 7.48 -1.79 8.21
CA ASN A 25 8.04 -2.81 9.08
C ASN A 25 7.56 -4.23 8.72
N CYS A 26 7.49 -4.55 7.42
CA CYS A 26 7.07 -5.85 6.93
C CYS A 26 8.05 -6.42 5.88
N LYS A 27 7.97 -7.73 5.63
CA LYS A 27 8.83 -8.37 4.62
C LYS A 27 8.33 -7.99 3.22
N LEU A 28 9.25 -7.77 2.28
CA LEU A 28 8.92 -7.55 0.86
C LEU A 28 8.03 -8.68 0.30
N ALA A 29 8.28 -9.93 0.71
CA ALA A 29 7.46 -11.07 0.33
C ALA A 29 6.00 -10.95 0.79
N THR A 30 5.75 -10.34 1.96
CA THR A 30 4.39 -10.10 2.47
C THR A 30 3.65 -9.09 1.59
N LEU A 31 4.30 -7.99 1.21
CA LEU A 31 3.71 -7.03 0.25
C LEU A 31 3.45 -7.66 -1.11
N ARG A 32 4.39 -8.46 -1.64
CA ARG A 32 4.17 -9.17 -2.91
C ARG A 32 3.04 -10.19 -2.83
N ALA A 33 2.84 -10.83 -1.67
CA ALA A 33 1.71 -11.74 -1.48
C ALA A 33 0.37 -11.02 -1.58
N LEU A 34 0.31 -9.72 -1.25
CA LEU A 34 -0.90 -8.93 -1.45
C LEU A 34 -1.31 -8.84 -2.92
N GLU A 35 -0.41 -8.94 -3.91
CA GLU A 35 -0.83 -8.91 -5.32
C GLU A 35 -1.83 -10.01 -5.69
N LYS A 36 -1.83 -11.11 -4.94
CA LYS A 36 -2.67 -12.29 -5.19
C LYS A 36 -4.00 -12.27 -4.45
N VAL A 37 -4.23 -11.31 -3.56
CA VAL A 37 -5.49 -11.24 -2.81
C VAL A 37 -6.56 -10.50 -3.61
N GLU A 38 -7.78 -11.03 -3.60
CA GLU A 38 -8.94 -10.39 -4.24
C GLU A 38 -9.30 -9.06 -3.57
N ALA A 39 -9.04 -8.94 -2.26
CA ALA A 39 -9.23 -7.71 -1.50
C ALA A 39 -8.07 -7.50 -0.51
N VAL A 40 -7.51 -6.29 -0.49
CA VAL A 40 -6.46 -5.95 0.50
C VAL A 40 -7.08 -5.85 1.89
N PRO A 41 -6.51 -6.54 2.90
CA PRO A 41 -6.98 -6.39 4.27
C PRO A 41 -6.84 -4.94 4.75
N LYS A 42 -7.90 -4.39 5.36
CA LYS A 42 -7.93 -3.00 5.85
C LYS A 42 -6.72 -2.61 6.69
N HIS A 43 -6.21 -3.54 7.50
CA HIS A 43 -5.03 -3.31 8.33
C HIS A 43 -3.80 -2.83 7.52
N TYR A 44 -3.54 -3.40 6.33
CA TYR A 44 -2.42 -2.98 5.48
C TYR A 44 -2.64 -1.60 4.87
N VAL A 45 -3.89 -1.26 4.53
CA VAL A 45 -4.26 0.08 4.08
C VAL A 45 -4.03 1.10 5.20
N THR A 46 -4.51 0.82 6.41
CA THR A 46 -4.31 1.69 7.58
C THR A 46 -2.84 1.88 7.90
N MET A 47 -2.04 0.81 7.88
CA MET A 47 -0.59 0.90 8.06
C MET A 47 0.06 1.79 7.01
N PHE A 48 -0.32 1.63 5.74
CA PHE A 48 0.21 2.46 4.66
C PHE A 48 -0.17 3.93 4.80
N VAL A 49 -1.45 4.21 5.08
CA VAL A 49 -1.92 5.58 5.30
C VAL A 49 -1.17 6.22 6.47
N SER A 50 -1.06 5.54 7.61
CA SER A 50 -0.33 6.05 8.78
C SER A 50 1.14 6.34 8.46
N ALA A 51 1.82 5.44 7.75
CA ALA A 51 3.23 5.60 7.43
C ALA A 51 3.55 6.67 6.37
N PHE A 52 2.57 7.03 5.52
CA PHE A 52 2.76 7.92 4.37
C PHE A 52 1.77 9.10 4.33
N GLN A 53 1.07 9.40 5.43
CA GLN A 53 0.02 10.43 5.49
C GLN A 53 0.46 11.77 4.92
N ASP A 54 1.69 12.22 5.22
CA ASP A 54 2.23 13.51 4.79
C ASP A 54 2.50 13.58 3.28
N SER A 55 2.46 12.43 2.60
CA SER A 55 2.68 12.28 1.16
C SER A 55 1.41 11.81 0.44
N LEU A 56 0.26 11.77 1.11
CA LEU A 56 -1.01 11.35 0.54
C LEU A 56 -1.90 12.57 0.31
N SER A 57 -2.40 12.73 -0.92
CA SER A 57 -3.45 13.70 -1.21
C SER A 57 -4.81 13.21 -0.70
N GLU A 58 -5.80 14.11 -0.60
CA GLU A 58 -7.17 13.69 -0.28
C GLU A 58 -7.72 12.69 -1.31
N GLN A 59 -7.32 12.81 -2.58
CA GLN A 59 -7.72 11.88 -3.64
C GLN A 59 -7.13 10.49 -3.40
N ASP A 60 -5.86 10.42 -3.00
CA ASP A 60 -5.19 9.16 -2.64
C ASP A 60 -5.90 8.47 -1.48
N LEU A 61 -6.29 9.24 -0.45
CA LEU A 61 -7.02 8.72 0.70
C LEU A 61 -8.37 8.16 0.29
N ARG A 62 -9.13 8.85 -0.56
CA ARG A 62 -10.42 8.35 -1.08
C ARG A 62 -10.24 7.02 -1.82
N VAL A 63 -9.24 6.91 -2.70
CA VAL A 63 -8.94 5.68 -3.42
C VAL A 63 -8.60 4.54 -2.46
N LEU A 64 -7.80 4.81 -1.42
CA LEU A 64 -7.40 3.82 -0.41
C LEU A 64 -8.55 3.37 0.50
N THR A 65 -9.51 4.24 0.78
CA THR A 65 -10.64 3.97 1.71
C THR A 65 -11.92 3.45 1.03
N GLN A 66 -11.94 3.34 -0.31
CA GLN A 66 -13.03 2.74 -1.10
C GLN A 66 -12.92 1.22 -1.23
#